data_AF-A0A849SDL3-F1
#
_entry.id   AF-A0A849SDL3-F1
#
_cell.length_a   1.000
_cell.length_b   1.000
_cell.length_c   1.000
_cell.angle_alpha   90.00
_cell.angle_beta   90.00
_cell.angle_gamma   90.00
#
_symmetry.space_group_name_H-M   'P 1'
#
loop_
_entity.id
_entity.type
_entity.pdbx_description
1 polymer ?
#
loop_
_entity_poly.entity_id
_entity_poly.type
_entity_poly.pdbx_seq_one_letter_code
_entity_poly.pdbx_strand_id
1 'polypeptide(L)'
;MYAGTSESLELPHDPLEDHEVEAFDAQDELDEHLDAAEHHDDSDEDSHDDSDEDSDDDSDDDMDDEADDDMDDDSVEEAQVEEITLPERGERSTRRDRDDDRERRDRGPRMPADALRDTAVRHASELLKAMGFDAHVTGTAADDRVDLVIQVASGEELLTGRKGETRDALQHLLTRSLNRGDGAYYHLQLEINDSWKKREDELVELAHHLADAAVTTGAEQVTEFLNAQERRIIHVTLREDGRVRTQSVGDGMVKRLAVAPAHSAETSGAGS
;
A
#
# COMPACT_ATOMS: atom_id res chain seq x y z
N MET A 1 49.25 65.57 -16.68
CA MET A 1 48.61 66.56 -15.79
C MET A 1 47.10 66.40 -15.94
N TYR A 2 46.41 66.19 -14.80
CA TYR A 2 44.95 66.18 -14.52
C TYR A 2 44.07 65.18 -15.31
N ALA A 3 43.39 64.18 -14.72
CA ALA A 3 42.44 64.09 -13.58
C ALA A 3 40.97 64.29 -13.98
N GLY A 4 40.08 63.48 -13.39
CA GLY A 4 38.61 63.66 -13.38
C GLY A 4 37.85 62.39 -13.74
N THR A 5 37.72 61.40 -12.84
CA THR A 5 36.63 61.19 -11.84
C THR A 5 35.31 60.71 -12.44
N SER A 6 35.03 59.42 -12.22
CA SER A 6 33.77 58.72 -12.48
C SER A 6 32.72 59.11 -11.44
N GLU A 7 31.52 59.36 -11.93
CA GLU A 7 30.30 59.64 -11.16
C GLU A 7 29.57 58.31 -10.92
N SER A 8 29.47 57.88 -9.67
CA SER A 8 28.66 56.72 -9.24
C SER A 8 27.52 57.24 -8.37
N LEU A 9 26.28 57.03 -8.81
CA LEU A 9 25.06 57.33 -8.05
C LEU A 9 24.89 56.35 -6.89
N GLU A 10 24.88 56.87 -5.66
CA GLU A 10 24.34 56.21 -4.47
C GLU A 10 22.81 56.15 -4.56
N LEU A 11 22.24 54.98 -4.25
CA LEU A 11 20.85 54.83 -3.84
C LEU A 11 20.79 54.62 -2.31
N PRO A 12 19.80 55.21 -1.62
CA PRO A 12 19.77 55.28 -0.17
C PRO A 12 19.30 53.97 0.48
N HIS A 13 19.87 53.73 1.65
CA HIS A 13 19.55 52.73 2.66
C HIS A 13 18.11 52.90 3.19
N ASP A 14 17.35 51.81 3.31
CA ASP A 14 16.09 51.76 4.06
C ASP A 14 16.23 50.76 5.22
N PRO A 15 16.00 51.16 6.49
CA PRO A 15 16.15 50.30 7.66
C PRO A 15 14.78 49.81 8.17
N LEU A 16 14.52 48.51 8.07
CA LEU A 16 13.46 47.81 8.81
C LEU A 16 14.03 46.47 9.27
N GLU A 17 14.50 46.42 10.51
CA GLU A 17 13.76 46.00 11.70
C GLU A 17 13.98 44.51 11.98
N ASP A 18 14.90 44.30 12.91
CA ASP A 18 15.16 43.07 13.62
C ASP A 18 13.86 42.56 14.28
N HIS A 19 13.38 41.41 13.82
CA HIS A 19 12.46 40.59 14.59
C HIS A 19 13.14 39.24 14.87
N GLU A 20 13.81 39.18 16.01
CA GLU A 20 14.00 37.95 16.77
C GLU A 20 12.62 37.33 17.01
N VAL A 21 12.42 36.11 16.53
CA VAL A 21 11.34 35.23 16.99
C VAL A 21 12.01 34.02 17.62
N GLU A 22 11.83 33.95 18.93
CA GLU A 22 12.39 32.97 19.84
C GLU A 22 11.91 31.55 19.51
N ALA A 23 12.83 30.61 19.66
CA ALA A 23 12.56 29.19 19.69
C ALA A 23 11.70 28.88 20.93
N PHE A 24 10.48 28.39 20.72
CA PHE A 24 9.63 27.90 21.80
C PHE A 24 9.76 26.38 21.88
N ASP A 25 10.38 25.96 22.97
CA ASP A 25 10.58 24.60 23.44
C ASP A 25 9.21 24.04 23.91
N ALA A 26 8.81 22.88 23.40
CA ALA A 26 7.57 22.20 23.80
C ALA A 26 7.87 20.72 24.05
N GLN A 27 8.71 20.48 25.05
CA GLN A 27 8.82 19.22 25.79
C GLN A 27 8.73 19.52 27.28
N ASP A 28 7.53 19.78 27.78
CA ASP A 28 7.16 19.53 29.18
C ASP A 28 5.65 19.63 29.32
N GLU A 29 5.08 18.93 30.30
CA GLU A 29 3.65 18.87 30.63
C GLU A 29 2.80 17.90 29.80
N LEU A 30 2.80 16.62 30.18
CA LEU A 30 1.59 15.87 30.55
C LEU A 30 1.99 14.51 31.16
N ASP A 31 2.72 14.59 32.27
CA ASP A 31 3.01 13.47 33.17
C ASP A 31 2.50 13.86 34.57
N GLU A 32 1.18 13.84 34.75
CA GLU A 32 0.53 13.98 36.05
C GLU A 32 -0.82 13.26 36.02
N HIS A 33 -0.83 11.98 36.41
CA HIS A 33 -1.86 11.33 37.24
C HIS A 33 -1.61 9.81 37.32
N LEU A 34 -0.52 9.46 38.01
CA LEU A 34 -0.42 8.20 38.76
C LEU A 34 -0.74 8.50 40.23
N ASP A 35 -1.30 7.50 40.91
CA ASP A 35 -1.70 7.44 42.32
C ASP A 35 -3.11 7.89 42.71
N ALA A 36 -4.06 6.97 42.54
CA ALA A 36 -5.09 6.75 43.55
C ALA A 36 -5.50 5.26 43.62
N ALA A 37 -5.00 4.62 44.67
CA ALA A 37 -5.66 3.56 45.44
C ALA A 37 -5.83 2.17 44.80
N GLU A 38 -4.84 1.32 45.12
CA GLU A 38 -5.09 0.00 45.67
C GLU A 38 -6.27 0.01 46.68
N HIS A 39 -7.23 -0.89 46.51
CA HIS A 39 -7.88 -1.59 47.64
C HIS A 39 -8.36 -2.98 47.18
N HIS A 40 -7.86 -3.98 47.90
CA HIS A 40 -8.40 -5.34 48.00
C HIS A 40 -9.92 -5.34 48.21
N ASP A 41 -10.61 -6.33 47.64
CA ASP A 41 -11.47 -7.19 48.47
C ASP A 41 -11.63 -8.58 47.84
N ASP A 42 -11.44 -9.59 48.68
CA ASP A 42 -11.64 -11.01 48.46
C ASP A 42 -13.14 -11.37 48.42
N SER A 43 -13.48 -12.48 47.75
CA SER A 43 -14.52 -13.50 48.06
C SER A 43 -15.02 -14.13 46.75
N ASP A 44 -14.63 -15.37 46.44
CA ASP A 44 -15.13 -16.67 46.94
C ASP A 44 -16.45 -17.14 46.28
N GLU A 45 -16.42 -18.43 45.90
CA GLU A 45 -17.54 -19.34 45.59
C GLU A 45 -18.22 -19.14 44.20
N ASP A 46 -18.46 -20.16 43.36
CA ASP A 46 -18.89 -21.50 43.70
C ASP A 46 -18.64 -22.53 42.57
N SER A 47 -18.61 -23.77 43.02
CA SER A 47 -18.40 -25.10 42.42
C SER A 47 -19.38 -25.57 41.33
N HIS A 48 -19.11 -26.79 40.80
CA HIS A 48 -19.94 -27.79 40.07
C HIS A 48 -19.38 -28.09 38.66
N ASP A 49 -18.71 -29.21 38.35
CA ASP A 49 -18.88 -30.66 38.61
C ASP A 49 -19.69 -31.42 37.53
N ASP A 50 -19.14 -32.56 37.14
CA ASP A 50 -19.68 -33.67 36.31
C ASP A 50 -20.02 -33.39 34.82
N SER A 51 -19.79 -34.28 33.85
CA SER A 51 -19.43 -35.71 33.85
C SER A 51 -19.00 -36.15 32.44
N ASP A 52 -18.25 -37.24 32.42
CA ASP A 52 -17.86 -38.08 31.28
C ASP A 52 -19.03 -38.51 30.36
N GLU A 53 -18.74 -38.75 29.07
CA GLU A 53 -19.40 -39.82 28.32
C GLU A 53 -18.51 -40.29 27.14
N ASP A 54 -17.97 -41.50 27.31
CA ASP A 54 -17.33 -42.33 26.29
C ASP A 54 -18.33 -42.78 25.22
N SER A 55 -17.87 -42.94 23.98
CA SER A 55 -18.27 -44.08 23.14
C SER A 55 -17.27 -44.28 21.99
N ASP A 56 -16.48 -45.33 22.13
CA ASP A 56 -15.92 -46.12 21.04
C ASP A 56 -17.06 -46.66 20.15
N ASP A 57 -16.80 -46.92 18.86
CA ASP A 57 -16.72 -48.31 18.34
C ASP A 57 -16.68 -48.34 16.81
N ASP A 58 -16.02 -49.40 16.35
CA ASP A 58 -15.54 -49.79 15.04
C ASP A 58 -16.62 -49.92 13.94
N SER A 59 -16.18 -49.88 12.67
CA SER A 59 -16.33 -51.02 11.74
C SER A 59 -15.70 -50.71 10.37
N ASP A 60 -14.64 -51.46 10.07
CA ASP A 60 -14.18 -51.79 8.72
C ASP A 60 -15.29 -52.49 7.91
N ASP A 61 -15.35 -52.23 6.60
CA ASP A 61 -15.81 -53.27 5.65
C ASP A 61 -15.17 -53.03 4.27
N ASP A 62 -14.20 -53.89 3.97
CA ASP A 62 -13.69 -54.19 2.63
C ASP A 62 -14.76 -55.00 1.86
N MET A 63 -15.12 -54.58 0.64
CA MET A 63 -15.59 -55.51 -0.39
C MET A 63 -15.09 -55.09 -1.77
N ASP A 64 -14.13 -55.87 -2.27
CA ASP A 64 -13.89 -56.11 -3.69
C ASP A 64 -15.17 -56.61 -4.38
N ASP A 65 -15.44 -56.16 -5.60
CA ASP A 65 -15.85 -57.08 -6.66
C ASP A 65 -15.60 -56.46 -8.05
N GLU A 66 -14.86 -57.20 -8.87
CA GLU A 66 -14.73 -56.95 -10.30
C GLU A 66 -15.89 -57.61 -11.05
N ALA A 67 -16.48 -56.91 -12.01
CA ALA A 67 -17.19 -57.54 -13.12
C ALA A 67 -17.07 -56.68 -14.37
N ASP A 68 -16.27 -57.17 -15.31
CA ASP A 68 -16.43 -56.91 -16.74
C ASP A 68 -17.82 -57.39 -17.18
N ASP A 69 -18.56 -56.56 -17.92
CA ASP A 69 -19.54 -57.06 -18.88
C ASP A 69 -19.54 -56.15 -20.12
N ASP A 70 -19.39 -56.82 -21.26
CA ASP A 70 -19.33 -56.29 -22.62
C ASP A 70 -20.75 -55.96 -23.16
N MET A 71 -20.75 -55.16 -24.23
CA MET A 71 -21.74 -55.09 -25.34
C MET A 71 -22.85 -54.02 -25.39
N ASP A 72 -22.72 -53.26 -26.49
CA ASP A 72 -23.72 -52.84 -27.48
C ASP A 72 -24.54 -51.55 -27.29
N ASP A 73 -24.14 -50.56 -28.11
CA ASP A 73 -24.94 -49.87 -29.14
C ASP A 73 -26.43 -49.58 -28.81
N ASP A 74 -26.77 -48.32 -28.53
CA ASP A 74 -27.56 -47.47 -29.44
C ASP A 74 -27.74 -46.04 -28.86
N SER A 75 -27.77 -45.04 -29.75
CA SER A 75 -28.45 -43.74 -29.58
C SER A 75 -27.89 -42.71 -28.58
N VAL A 76 -26.92 -41.90 -29.04
CA VAL A 76 -26.60 -40.59 -28.45
C VAL A 76 -27.72 -39.57 -28.75
N GLU A 77 -28.47 -39.18 -27.72
CA GLU A 77 -29.27 -37.95 -27.74
C GLU A 77 -28.35 -36.72 -27.65
N GLU A 78 -28.62 -35.74 -28.52
CA GLU A 78 -27.93 -34.46 -28.61
C GLU A 78 -28.13 -33.61 -27.33
N ALA A 79 -27.17 -33.67 -26.42
CA ALA A 79 -27.03 -32.66 -25.37
C ALA A 79 -26.34 -31.42 -25.95
N GLN A 80 -27.07 -30.31 -25.96
CA GLN A 80 -26.62 -28.99 -26.38
C GLN A 80 -25.44 -28.54 -25.51
N VAL A 81 -24.28 -28.43 -26.13
CA VAL A 81 -23.11 -27.77 -25.53
C VAL A 81 -23.27 -26.28 -25.86
N GLU A 82 -23.71 -25.47 -24.89
CA GLU A 82 -23.51 -24.03 -24.97
C GLU A 82 -22.01 -23.77 -24.93
N GLU A 83 -21.48 -23.39 -26.09
CA GLU A 83 -20.15 -22.86 -26.29
C GLU A 83 -19.98 -21.64 -25.37
N ILE A 84 -19.29 -21.83 -24.24
CA ILE A 84 -18.84 -20.74 -23.39
C ILE A 84 -17.76 -19.99 -24.16
N THR A 85 -18.17 -19.00 -24.96
CA THR A 85 -17.26 -18.07 -25.62
C THR A 85 -16.64 -17.17 -24.54
N LEU A 86 -15.41 -17.47 -24.15
CA LEU A 86 -14.55 -16.56 -23.40
C LEU A 86 -14.45 -15.23 -24.18
N PRO A 87 -14.75 -14.06 -23.56
CA PRO A 87 -14.62 -12.80 -24.26
C PRO A 87 -13.14 -12.51 -24.54
N GLU A 88 -12.80 -12.36 -25.82
CA GLU A 88 -11.47 -12.01 -26.27
C GLU A 88 -11.00 -10.68 -25.65
N ARG A 89 -9.84 -10.77 -25.02
CA ARG A 89 -9.01 -9.65 -24.60
C ARG A 89 -8.52 -8.91 -25.85
N GLY A 90 -9.02 -7.69 -26.08
CA GLY A 90 -8.23 -6.64 -26.73
C GLY A 90 -8.76 -6.06 -28.05
N GLU A 91 -8.99 -4.74 -27.97
CA GLU A 91 -8.84 -3.75 -29.05
C GLU A 91 -9.95 -3.57 -30.09
N ARG A 92 -10.81 -2.58 -29.82
CA ARG A 92 -10.91 -1.44 -30.76
C ARG A 92 -11.35 -0.16 -30.06
N SER A 93 -10.43 0.45 -29.31
CA SER A 93 -10.39 1.91 -29.30
C SER A 93 -10.21 2.31 -30.76
N THR A 94 -11.19 3.00 -31.34
CA THR A 94 -11.14 3.36 -32.75
C THR A 94 -9.92 4.25 -32.97
N ARG A 95 -9.34 4.30 -34.18
CA ARG A 95 -8.29 5.28 -34.50
C ARG A 95 -8.72 6.70 -34.12
N ARG A 96 -10.03 6.98 -34.21
CA ARG A 96 -10.66 8.22 -33.78
C ARG A 96 -10.52 8.50 -32.28
N ASP A 97 -10.73 7.52 -31.40
CA ASP A 97 -10.59 7.70 -29.95
C ASP A 97 -9.13 7.98 -29.53
N ARG A 98 -8.16 7.31 -30.18
CA ARG A 98 -6.72 7.53 -29.93
C ARG A 98 -6.23 8.89 -30.45
N ASP A 99 -6.81 9.37 -31.53
CA ASP A 99 -6.48 10.68 -32.11
C ASP A 99 -7.15 11.83 -31.31
N ASP A 100 -8.35 11.64 -30.78
CA ASP A 100 -9.05 12.60 -29.89
C ASP A 100 -8.28 12.80 -28.56
N ASP A 101 -7.77 11.71 -27.96
CA ASP A 101 -6.96 11.77 -26.74
C ASP A 101 -5.62 12.50 -26.95
N ARG A 102 -5.06 12.50 -28.18
CA ARG A 102 -3.83 13.23 -28.51
C ARG A 102 -4.09 14.72 -28.69
N GLU A 103 -5.18 15.12 -29.35
CA GLU A 103 -5.53 16.54 -29.53
C GLU A 103 -5.98 17.23 -28.23
N ARG A 104 -6.56 16.47 -27.28
CA ARG A 104 -6.96 17.00 -25.96
C ARG A 104 -5.76 17.37 -25.06
N ARG A 105 -4.64 16.69 -25.21
CA ARG A 105 -3.40 16.91 -24.42
C ARG A 105 -2.69 18.23 -24.74
N ASP A 106 -2.89 18.77 -25.94
CA ASP A 106 -2.13 19.93 -26.44
C ASP A 106 -2.72 21.29 -26.03
N ARG A 107 -3.82 21.27 -25.27
CA ARG A 107 -4.39 22.46 -24.65
C ARG A 107 -4.03 22.37 -23.17
N GLY A 108 -3.08 23.20 -22.72
CA GLY A 108 -2.67 23.28 -21.32
C GLY A 108 -3.85 23.47 -20.35
N PRO A 109 -3.60 23.39 -19.02
CA PRO A 109 -4.66 23.26 -18.02
C PRO A 109 -5.68 24.40 -18.14
N ARG A 110 -6.95 24.03 -18.35
CA ARG A 110 -8.06 24.99 -18.49
C ARG A 110 -8.50 25.59 -17.16
N MET A 111 -8.09 24.94 -16.07
CA MET A 111 -8.38 25.34 -14.71
C MET A 111 -7.06 25.66 -14.01
N PRO A 112 -7.02 26.73 -13.19
CA PRO A 112 -5.88 26.94 -12.30
C PRO A 112 -5.80 25.79 -11.29
N ALA A 113 -4.58 25.48 -10.84
CA ALA A 113 -4.29 24.33 -9.97
C ALA A 113 -5.19 24.29 -8.71
N ASP A 114 -5.40 25.42 -8.04
CA ASP A 114 -6.29 25.49 -6.88
C ASP A 114 -7.75 25.10 -7.21
N ALA A 115 -8.28 25.57 -8.33
CA ALA A 115 -9.63 25.22 -8.76
C ALA A 115 -9.74 23.75 -9.17
N LEU A 116 -8.68 23.18 -9.77
CA LEU A 116 -8.60 21.76 -10.09
C LEU A 116 -8.63 20.92 -8.81
N ARG A 117 -7.79 21.26 -7.83
CA ARG A 117 -7.77 20.63 -6.50
C ARG A 117 -9.17 20.66 -5.87
N ASP A 118 -9.77 21.84 -5.75
CA ASP A 118 -11.05 22.01 -5.05
C ASP A 118 -12.18 21.24 -5.74
N THR A 119 -12.17 21.18 -7.06
CA THR A 119 -13.13 20.39 -7.84
C THR A 119 -12.94 18.89 -7.63
N ALA A 120 -11.68 18.42 -7.64
CA ALA A 120 -11.34 17.02 -7.43
C ALA A 120 -11.71 16.55 -6.02
N VAL A 121 -11.35 17.33 -4.99
CA VAL A 121 -11.71 17.09 -3.60
C VAL A 121 -13.23 17.00 -3.46
N ARG A 122 -13.97 17.97 -4.01
CA ARG A 122 -15.44 17.97 -3.96
C ARG A 122 -16.04 16.72 -4.61
N HIS A 123 -15.61 16.34 -5.81
CA HIS A 123 -16.12 15.16 -6.50
C HIS A 123 -15.85 13.86 -5.70
N ALA A 124 -14.64 13.73 -5.13
CA ALA A 124 -14.29 12.59 -4.30
C ALA A 124 -15.12 12.54 -3.01
N SER A 125 -15.26 13.67 -2.30
CA SER A 125 -16.07 13.74 -1.08
C SER A 125 -17.55 13.43 -1.34
N GLU A 126 -18.14 13.96 -2.42
CA GLU A 126 -19.53 13.67 -2.80
C GLU A 126 -19.72 12.17 -3.11
N LEU A 127 -18.78 11.56 -3.84
CA LEU A 127 -18.82 10.16 -4.21
C LEU A 127 -18.69 9.24 -2.99
N LEU A 128 -17.70 9.48 -2.13
CA LEU A 128 -17.49 8.68 -0.91
C LEU A 128 -18.66 8.78 0.06
N LYS A 129 -19.22 9.98 0.21
CA LYS A 129 -20.42 10.19 1.01
C LYS A 129 -21.62 9.44 0.46
N ALA A 130 -21.80 9.41 -0.87
CA ALA A 130 -22.87 8.64 -1.51
C ALA A 130 -22.68 7.12 -1.35
N MET A 131 -21.44 6.66 -1.21
CA MET A 131 -21.09 5.27 -0.89
C MET A 131 -21.24 4.93 0.60
N GLY A 132 -21.50 5.93 1.47
CA GLY A 132 -21.68 5.73 2.91
C GLY A 132 -20.39 5.78 3.73
N PHE A 133 -19.29 6.29 3.17
CA PHE A 133 -18.03 6.46 3.90
C PHE A 133 -17.96 7.84 4.56
N ASP A 134 -17.50 7.86 5.81
CA ASP A 134 -17.05 9.08 6.47
C ASP A 134 -15.55 9.26 6.19
N ALA A 135 -15.24 10.14 5.23
CA ALA A 135 -13.92 10.27 4.65
C ALA A 135 -13.47 11.73 4.62
N HIS A 136 -12.24 11.97 5.08
CA HIS A 136 -11.55 13.24 4.93
C HIS A 136 -10.71 13.22 3.65
N VAL A 137 -10.97 14.14 2.72
CA VAL A 137 -10.25 14.19 1.43
C VAL A 137 -9.39 15.44 1.38
N THR A 138 -8.10 15.25 1.14
CA THR A 138 -7.14 16.32 0.87
C THR A 138 -6.59 16.17 -0.55
N GLY A 139 -6.01 17.25 -1.08
CA GLY A 139 -5.41 17.19 -2.41
C GLY A 139 -4.36 18.26 -2.63
N THR A 140 -3.43 17.95 -3.53
CA THR A 140 -2.45 18.88 -4.07
C THR A 140 -2.59 18.89 -5.59
N ALA A 141 -2.36 20.05 -6.21
CA ALA A 141 -2.45 20.17 -7.66
C ALA A 141 -1.26 20.98 -8.19
N ALA A 142 -0.71 20.52 -9.31
CA ALA A 142 0.34 21.17 -10.05
C ALA A 142 0.07 20.98 -11.55
N ASP A 143 0.03 22.08 -12.29
CA ASP A 143 -0.28 22.10 -13.73
C ASP A 143 -1.59 21.35 -14.07
N ASP A 144 -1.49 20.24 -14.80
CA ASP A 144 -2.59 19.37 -15.22
C ASP A 144 -2.77 18.14 -14.32
N ARG A 145 -2.02 18.05 -13.23
CA ARG A 145 -2.01 16.91 -12.31
C ARG A 145 -2.61 17.28 -10.96
N VAL A 146 -3.39 16.35 -10.42
CA VAL A 146 -3.95 16.41 -9.07
C VAL A 146 -3.71 15.09 -8.35
N ASP A 147 -3.14 15.17 -7.15
CA ASP A 147 -2.93 14.04 -6.27
C ASP A 147 -3.92 14.18 -5.10
N LEU A 148 -4.74 13.15 -4.87
CA LEU A 148 -5.74 13.12 -3.79
C LEU A 148 -5.36 12.07 -2.74
N VAL A 149 -5.53 12.43 -1.47
CA VAL A 149 -5.40 11.53 -0.34
C VAL A 149 -6.74 11.45 0.36
N ILE A 150 -7.26 10.23 0.51
CA ILE A 150 -8.50 9.93 1.25
C ILE A 150 -8.10 9.30 2.58
N GLN A 151 -8.57 9.89 3.67
CA GLN A 151 -8.43 9.36 5.02
C GLN A 151 -9.79 8.87 5.53
N VAL A 152 -9.88 7.60 5.91
CA VAL A 152 -11.07 6.97 6.49
C VAL A 152 -10.71 6.26 7.80
N ALA A 153 -11.58 6.38 8.79
CA ALA A 153 -11.42 5.69 10.08
C ALA A 153 -11.76 4.19 10.00
N SER A 154 -12.62 3.80 9.06
CA SER A 154 -13.04 2.41 8.86
C SER A 154 -13.37 2.13 7.39
N GLY A 155 -13.30 0.86 6.98
CA GLY A 155 -13.61 0.44 5.60
C GLY A 155 -12.50 0.73 4.59
N GLU A 156 -11.27 0.96 5.04
CA GLU A 156 -10.08 1.13 4.18
C GLU A 156 -9.89 -0.06 3.21
N GLU A 157 -10.05 -1.27 3.70
CA GLU A 157 -9.94 -2.51 2.93
C GLU A 157 -11.00 -2.63 1.81
N LEU A 158 -12.19 -2.04 2.01
CA LEU A 158 -13.21 -1.94 0.97
C LEU A 158 -12.84 -0.92 -0.11
N LEU A 159 -12.34 0.26 0.30
CA LEU A 159 -11.91 1.32 -0.62
C LEU A 159 -10.63 0.96 -1.38
N THR A 160 -9.75 0.18 -0.76
CA THR A 160 -8.55 -0.36 -1.40
C THR A 160 -8.93 -1.50 -2.34
N GLY A 161 -9.77 -2.43 -1.87
CA GLY A 161 -10.14 -3.64 -2.60
C GLY A 161 -8.99 -4.64 -2.69
N ARG A 162 -9.27 -5.85 -3.20
CA ARG A 162 -8.23 -6.88 -3.34
C ARG A 162 -7.21 -6.43 -4.38
N LYS A 163 -5.94 -6.36 -3.98
CA LYS A 163 -4.83 -5.89 -4.83
C LYS A 163 -5.03 -4.47 -5.40
N GLY A 164 -5.83 -3.62 -4.76
CA GLY A 164 -6.05 -2.23 -5.20
C GLY A 164 -7.19 -2.04 -6.20
N GLU A 165 -7.98 -3.07 -6.52
CA GLU A 165 -9.01 -3.01 -7.58
C GLU A 165 -10.06 -1.91 -7.37
N THR A 166 -10.52 -1.71 -6.13
CA THR A 166 -11.54 -0.70 -5.81
C THR A 166 -10.94 0.70 -5.93
N ARG A 167 -9.74 0.91 -5.40
CA ARG A 167 -9.03 2.18 -5.48
C ARG A 167 -8.81 2.58 -6.94
N ASP A 168 -8.42 1.62 -7.78
CA ASP A 168 -8.21 1.84 -9.21
C ASP A 168 -9.52 2.21 -9.93
N ALA A 169 -10.63 1.55 -9.59
CA ALA A 169 -11.95 1.89 -10.11
C ALA A 169 -12.39 3.29 -9.68
N LEU A 170 -12.19 3.66 -8.41
CA LEU A 170 -12.47 5.00 -7.88
C LEU A 170 -11.65 6.06 -8.61
N GLN A 171 -10.34 5.84 -8.76
CA GLN A 171 -9.45 6.73 -9.51
C GLN A 171 -9.96 6.91 -10.95
N HIS A 172 -10.36 5.82 -11.61
CA HIS A 172 -10.88 5.87 -12.97
C HIS A 172 -12.16 6.72 -13.07
N LEU A 173 -13.12 6.49 -12.16
CA LEU A 173 -14.38 7.24 -12.12
C LEU A 173 -14.15 8.73 -11.86
N LEU A 174 -13.28 9.07 -10.90
CA LEU A 174 -12.94 10.45 -10.58
C LEU A 174 -12.22 11.13 -11.73
N THR A 175 -11.25 10.46 -12.35
CA THR A 175 -10.56 10.95 -13.55
C THR A 175 -11.55 11.22 -14.68
N ARG A 176 -12.50 10.31 -14.91
CA ARG A 176 -13.54 10.48 -15.93
C ARG A 176 -14.51 11.61 -15.62
N SER A 177 -14.85 11.79 -14.34
CA SER A 177 -15.72 12.87 -13.86
C SER A 177 -15.06 14.24 -14.03
N LEU A 178 -13.78 14.36 -13.67
CA LEU A 178 -12.99 15.59 -13.85
C LEU A 178 -12.79 15.95 -15.31
N ASN A 179 -12.57 14.96 -16.16
CA ASN A 179 -12.37 15.15 -17.60
C ASN A 179 -13.68 15.16 -18.40
N ARG A 180 -14.82 15.43 -17.75
CA ARG A 180 -16.12 15.48 -18.43
C ARG A 180 -16.24 16.77 -19.24
N GLY A 181 -16.41 16.62 -20.55
CA GLY A 181 -16.58 17.73 -21.49
C GLY A 181 -15.46 17.80 -22.51
N ASP A 182 -15.47 18.84 -23.32
CA ASP A 182 -14.37 19.11 -24.24
C ASP A 182 -13.37 19.96 -23.50
N GLY A 183 -12.17 19.43 -23.19
CA GLY A 183 -11.11 20.23 -22.60
C GLY A 183 -9.73 19.66 -22.43
N ALA A 184 -8.89 20.39 -21.66
CA ALA A 184 -7.60 19.91 -21.23
C ALA A 184 -7.80 18.61 -20.44
N TYR A 185 -6.86 17.69 -20.61
CA TYR A 185 -6.88 16.43 -19.90
C TYR A 185 -6.15 16.59 -18.58
N TYR A 186 -6.79 16.24 -17.47
CA TYR A 186 -6.21 16.25 -16.14
C TYR A 186 -5.87 14.83 -15.68
N HIS A 187 -4.68 14.68 -15.10
CA HIS A 187 -4.20 13.45 -14.49
C HIS A 187 -4.54 13.44 -13.00
N LEU A 188 -5.35 12.47 -12.56
CA LEU A 188 -5.66 12.26 -11.14
C LEU A 188 -4.97 11.00 -10.62
N GLN A 189 -4.29 11.13 -9.49
CA GLN A 189 -3.80 10.00 -8.70
C GLN A 189 -4.53 9.94 -7.36
N LEU A 190 -4.90 8.73 -6.94
CA LEU A 190 -5.64 8.49 -5.71
C LEU A 190 -4.86 7.62 -4.73
N GLU A 191 -4.79 8.07 -3.49
CA GLU A 191 -4.22 7.34 -2.35
C GLU A 191 -5.24 7.23 -1.21
N ILE A 192 -5.24 6.09 -0.51
CA ILE A 192 -6.09 5.81 0.65
C ILE A 192 -5.19 5.60 1.87
N ASN A 193 -5.46 6.31 2.97
CA ASN A 193 -4.91 6.12 4.32
C ASN A 193 -3.37 6.08 4.44
N ASP A 194 -2.65 6.69 3.49
CA ASP A 194 -1.19 6.64 3.38
C ASP A 194 -0.64 5.20 3.45
N SER A 195 -1.36 4.25 2.83
CA SER A 195 -1.04 2.81 2.86
C SER A 195 0.41 2.52 2.46
N TRP A 196 0.98 3.31 1.55
CA TRP A 196 2.38 3.16 1.14
C TRP A 196 3.34 3.49 2.27
N LYS A 197 3.09 4.58 2.99
CA LYS A 197 3.94 5.01 4.10
C LYS A 197 3.85 4.03 5.27
N LYS A 198 2.64 3.60 5.62
CA LYS A 198 2.45 2.56 6.66
C LYS A 198 3.18 1.27 6.29
N ARG A 199 3.05 0.80 5.05
CA ARG A 199 3.74 -0.41 4.58
C ARG A 199 5.26 -0.22 4.54
N GLU A 200 5.74 0.96 4.20
CA GLU A 200 7.17 1.28 4.26
C GLU A 200 7.68 1.23 5.70
N ASP A 201 6.98 1.86 6.65
CA ASP A 201 7.32 1.85 8.08
C ASP A 201 7.32 0.40 8.63
N GLU A 202 6.30 -0.41 8.31
CA GLU A 202 6.26 -1.85 8.65
C GLU A 202 7.47 -2.62 8.10
N LEU A 203 7.88 -2.33 6.86
CA LEU A 203 9.03 -2.99 6.23
C LEU A 203 10.35 -2.55 6.86
N VAL A 204 10.45 -1.29 7.31
CA VAL A 204 11.60 -0.78 8.06
C VAL A 204 11.70 -1.47 9.42
N GLU A 205 10.59 -1.58 10.15
CA GLU A 205 10.55 -2.30 11.44
C GLU A 205 10.90 -3.78 11.27
N LEU A 206 10.31 -4.44 10.27
CA LEU A 206 10.63 -5.83 9.90
C LEU A 206 12.12 -5.99 9.59
N ALA A 207 12.73 -5.04 8.87
CA ALA A 207 14.15 -5.08 8.54
C ALA A 207 15.03 -5.09 9.80
N HIS A 208 14.76 -4.19 10.74
CA HIS A 208 15.50 -4.11 12.01
C HIS A 208 15.31 -5.38 12.85
N HIS A 209 14.08 -5.86 12.97
CA HIS A 209 13.78 -7.10 13.69
C HIS A 209 14.54 -8.31 13.10
N LEU A 210 14.57 -8.45 11.78
CA LEU A 210 15.31 -9.52 11.11
C LEU A 210 16.82 -9.39 11.29
N ALA A 211 17.35 -8.18 11.29
CA ALA A 211 18.77 -7.95 11.52
C ALA A 211 19.18 -8.36 12.94
N ASP A 212 18.41 -7.94 13.95
CA ASP A 212 18.68 -8.29 15.34
C ASP A 212 18.49 -9.79 15.59
N ALA A 213 17.47 -10.42 14.99
CA ALA A 213 17.28 -11.87 15.04
C ALA A 213 18.44 -12.63 14.37
N ALA A 214 18.91 -12.17 13.20
CA ALA A 214 20.05 -12.79 12.50
C ALA A 214 21.33 -12.72 13.35
N VAL A 215 21.63 -11.55 13.93
CA VAL A 215 22.80 -11.36 14.79
C VAL A 215 22.70 -12.21 16.06
N THR A 216 21.53 -12.24 16.71
CA THR A 216 21.30 -12.98 17.95
C THR A 216 21.40 -14.49 17.75
N THR A 217 20.80 -15.00 16.67
CA THR A 217 20.79 -16.45 16.37
C THR A 217 22.07 -16.92 15.70
N GLY A 218 22.82 -16.01 15.07
CA GLY A 218 23.94 -16.36 14.20
C GLY A 218 23.51 -17.03 12.88
N ALA A 219 22.21 -17.05 12.58
CA ALA A 219 21.62 -17.75 11.44
C ALA A 219 20.86 -16.81 10.51
N GLU A 220 20.76 -17.21 9.24
CA GLU A 220 20.02 -16.47 8.22
C GLU A 220 18.51 -16.46 8.52
N GLN A 221 17.91 -15.27 8.44
CA GLN A 221 16.47 -15.05 8.59
C GLN A 221 15.86 -14.74 7.22
N VAL A 222 14.73 -15.35 6.89
CA VAL A 222 14.13 -15.20 5.56
C VAL A 222 12.72 -14.62 5.66
N THR A 223 12.53 -13.48 4.99
CA THR A 223 11.23 -12.78 4.89
C THR A 223 10.15 -13.58 4.18
N GLU A 224 8.91 -13.07 4.26
CA GLU A 224 7.82 -13.43 3.35
C GLU A 224 8.14 -13.08 1.88
N PHE A 225 7.24 -13.42 0.96
CA PHE A 225 7.40 -13.05 -0.45
C PHE A 225 7.17 -11.56 -0.63
N LEU A 226 8.17 -10.87 -1.18
CA LEU A 226 8.17 -9.43 -1.38
C LEU A 226 8.33 -9.09 -2.86
N ASN A 227 7.69 -8.01 -3.30
CA ASN A 227 7.91 -7.44 -4.61
C ASN A 227 9.27 -6.70 -4.67
N ALA A 228 9.64 -6.18 -5.85
CA ALA A 228 10.95 -5.55 -6.05
C ALA A 228 11.14 -4.24 -5.25
N GLN A 229 10.08 -3.45 -5.05
CA GLN A 229 10.11 -2.22 -4.27
C GLN A 229 10.29 -2.54 -2.78
N GLU A 230 9.52 -3.48 -2.25
CA GLU A 230 9.56 -3.86 -0.83
C GLU A 230 10.94 -4.43 -0.46
N ARG A 231 11.51 -5.31 -1.29
CA ARG A 231 12.89 -5.81 -1.09
C ARG A 231 13.92 -4.68 -1.12
N ARG A 232 13.72 -3.67 -1.96
CA ARG A 232 14.61 -2.52 -2.03
C ARG A 232 14.55 -1.69 -0.75
N ILE A 233 13.36 -1.50 -0.17
CA ILE A 233 13.19 -0.81 1.12
C ILE A 233 14.06 -1.51 2.17
N ILE A 234 13.83 -2.82 2.41
CA ILE A 234 14.61 -3.57 3.41
C ILE A 234 16.12 -3.55 3.11
N HIS A 235 16.51 -3.73 1.83
CA HIS A 235 17.93 -3.71 1.44
C HIS A 235 18.58 -2.36 1.72
N VAL A 236 17.89 -1.25 1.44
CA VAL A 236 18.40 0.10 1.69
C VAL A 236 18.45 0.38 3.19
N THR A 237 17.41 0.02 3.95
CA THR A 237 17.37 0.17 5.41
C THR A 237 18.54 -0.53 6.08
N LEU A 238 18.89 -1.75 5.65
CA LEU A 238 19.99 -2.53 6.22
C LEU A 238 21.35 -2.27 5.56
N ARG A 239 21.44 -1.40 4.55
CA ARG A 239 22.68 -1.19 3.79
C ARG A 239 23.82 -0.65 4.65
N GLU A 240 23.48 0.17 5.64
CA GLU A 240 24.46 0.81 6.53
C GLU A 240 24.70 -0.01 7.82
N ASP A 241 23.91 -1.06 8.07
CA ASP A 241 24.10 -1.95 9.22
C ASP A 241 25.21 -2.97 8.92
N GLY A 242 26.42 -2.67 9.39
CA GLY A 242 27.59 -3.54 9.23
C GLY A 242 27.51 -4.90 9.95
N ARG A 243 26.48 -5.15 10.76
CA ARG A 243 26.30 -6.43 11.47
C ARG A 243 25.70 -7.51 10.57
N VAL A 244 25.02 -7.13 9.48
CA VAL A 244 24.25 -8.04 8.63
C VAL A 244 24.53 -7.83 7.14
N ARG A 245 24.12 -8.79 6.33
CA ARG A 245 24.09 -8.73 4.86
C ARG A 245 22.74 -9.21 4.37
N THR A 246 22.31 -8.71 3.21
CA THR A 246 21.02 -9.08 2.62
C THR A 246 21.21 -9.70 1.24
N GLN A 247 20.42 -10.73 0.94
CA GLN A 247 20.41 -11.42 -0.35
C GLN A 247 18.99 -11.77 -0.75
N SER A 248 18.64 -11.59 -2.03
CA SER A 248 17.35 -12.08 -2.53
C SER A 248 17.42 -13.56 -2.89
N VAL A 249 16.44 -14.34 -2.46
CA VAL A 249 16.37 -15.80 -2.64
C VAL A 249 15.12 -16.15 -3.46
N GLY A 250 15.31 -16.97 -4.50
CA GLY A 250 14.25 -17.45 -5.40
C GLY A 250 14.19 -16.77 -6.77
N ASP A 251 13.26 -17.23 -7.61
CA ASP A 251 13.03 -16.78 -8.98
C ASP A 251 11.60 -16.24 -9.20
N GLY A 252 11.45 -15.35 -10.19
CA GLY A 252 10.19 -14.67 -10.49
C GLY A 252 10.11 -13.21 -10.02
N MET A 253 8.92 -12.60 -10.15
CA MET A 253 8.68 -11.18 -9.81
C MET A 253 8.53 -10.93 -8.30
N VAL A 254 8.05 -11.93 -7.55
CA VAL A 254 8.02 -11.93 -6.08
C VAL A 254 9.12 -12.85 -5.58
N LYS A 255 9.98 -12.35 -4.70
CA LYS A 255 11.12 -13.10 -4.16
C LYS A 255 11.18 -12.90 -2.66
N ARG A 256 11.79 -13.85 -1.97
CA ARG A 256 12.12 -13.68 -0.56
C ARG A 256 13.43 -12.90 -0.44
N LEU A 257 13.60 -12.18 0.65
CA LEU A 257 14.86 -11.58 1.06
C LEU A 257 15.38 -12.31 2.31
N ALA A 258 16.63 -12.71 2.27
CA ALA A 258 17.33 -13.32 3.36
C ALA A 258 18.33 -12.33 3.98
N VAL A 259 18.35 -12.28 5.30
CA VAL A 259 19.20 -11.42 6.13
C VAL A 259 20.11 -12.33 6.96
N ALA A 260 21.41 -12.24 6.74
CA ALA A 260 22.40 -13.09 7.41
C ALA A 260 23.44 -12.24 8.16
N PRO A 261 24.07 -12.75 9.23
CA PRO A 261 25.19 -12.05 9.87
C PRO A 261 26.33 -11.79 8.88
N ALA A 262 26.94 -10.60 8.95
CA ALA A 262 28.07 -10.21 8.11
C ALA A 262 29.29 -11.14 8.30
N HIS A 263 29.45 -11.68 9.52
CA HIS A 263 30.49 -12.65 9.89
C HIS A 263 29.85 -13.98 10.27
N SER A 264 29.01 -14.53 9.40
CA SER A 264 28.60 -15.93 9.50
C SER A 264 29.75 -16.79 9.01
N ALA A 265 30.41 -17.52 9.91
CA ALA A 265 31.51 -18.40 9.60
C ALA A 265 31.11 -19.36 8.46
N GLU A 266 31.92 -19.39 7.41
CA GLU A 266 31.86 -20.40 6.37
C GLU A 266 32.03 -21.77 7.03
N THR A 267 30.93 -22.44 7.39
CA THR A 267 30.95 -23.88 7.66
C THR A 267 31.10 -24.58 6.30
N SER A 268 32.30 -24.50 5.72
CA SER A 268 32.72 -25.38 4.65
C SER A 268 33.08 -26.73 5.27
N GLY A 269 32.05 -27.55 5.46
CA GLY A 269 32.20 -28.99 5.46
C GLY A 269 32.63 -29.46 4.06
N ALA A 270 33.94 -29.67 3.90
CA ALA A 270 34.54 -30.59 2.93
C ALA A 270 35.79 -31.09 3.65
N GLY A 271 35.81 -32.28 4.24
CA GLY A 271 35.48 -33.57 3.65
C GLY A 271 36.63 -34.45 4.11
N SER A 272 36.29 -35.44 4.95
CA SER A 272 37.20 -36.38 5.59
C SER A 272 38.07 -37.16 4.62
#